data_AF-E5RJR0-F1
#
_entry.id   AF-E5RJR0-F1
#
_cell.length_a   1.000
_cell.length_b   1.000
_cell.length_c   1.000
_cell.angle_alpha   90.00
_cell.angle_beta   90.00
_cell.angle_gamma   90.00
#
_symmetry.space_group_name_H-M   'P 1'
#
loop_
_entity.id
_entity.type
_entity.pdbx_description
1 polymer ?
#
loop_
_entity_poly.entity_id
_entity_poly.type
_entity_poly.pdbx_seq_one_letter_code
_entity_poly.pdbx_strand_id
1 'polypeptide(L)'
;MAKPAQGAKYRGSIHDFPGFDPNQDAEALYTAMKGFGSDKEAILDIITSRSNRQRQEVCQSYKSLYGKDLIADLKYELTGKFERLIVGLMRPPAYCDAKEIKDAISGIGT
;
A
#
# COMPACT_ATOMS: atom_id res chain seq x y z
N MET A 1 32.39 5.54 -26.20
CA MET A 1 31.03 5.01 -25.92
C MET A 1 31.12 4.16 -24.66
N ALA A 2 30.62 4.67 -23.53
CA ALA A 2 30.66 3.94 -22.26
C ALA A 2 29.51 2.92 -22.21
N LYS A 3 29.80 1.66 -21.89
CA LYS A 3 28.78 0.63 -21.65
C LYS A 3 27.92 1.03 -20.45
N PRO A 4 26.58 0.86 -20.48
CA PRO A 4 25.77 1.04 -19.29
C PRO A 4 26.18 -0.02 -18.26
N ALA A 5 26.34 0.42 -17.01
CA ALA A 5 26.58 -0.46 -15.88
C ALA A 5 25.45 -1.49 -15.80
N GLN A 6 25.78 -2.78 -15.76
CA GLN A 6 24.83 -3.87 -15.57
C GLN A 6 23.99 -3.58 -14.33
N GLY A 7 22.67 -3.44 -14.53
CA GLY A 7 21.74 -2.96 -13.53
C GLY A 7 21.83 -3.74 -12.23
N ALA A 8 21.99 -3.03 -11.11
CA ALA A 8 22.03 -3.61 -9.79
C ALA A 8 20.79 -4.49 -9.57
N LYS A 9 21.01 -5.79 -9.32
CA LYS A 9 19.94 -6.74 -8.99
C LYS A 9 19.20 -6.23 -7.75
N TYR A 10 17.91 -5.92 -7.89
CA TYR A 10 17.08 -5.47 -6.77
C TYR A 10 17.03 -6.56 -5.68
N ARG A 11 17.44 -6.21 -4.45
CA ARG A 11 17.57 -7.15 -3.30
C ARG A 11 16.44 -7.02 -2.27
N GLY A 12 15.37 -6.28 -2.59
CA GLY A 12 14.22 -6.17 -1.70
C GLY A 12 13.46 -7.50 -1.59
N SER A 13 12.79 -7.72 -0.47
CA SER A 13 12.01 -8.96 -0.21
C SER A 13 10.72 -9.06 -1.02
N ILE A 14 10.15 -7.91 -1.41
CA ILE A 14 8.94 -7.84 -2.22
C ILE A 14 9.32 -7.40 -3.64
N HIS A 15 8.95 -8.22 -4.61
CA HIS A 15 9.12 -7.97 -6.04
C HIS A 15 7.77 -7.63 -6.69
N ASP A 16 7.78 -7.21 -7.96
CA ASP A 16 6.55 -7.04 -8.72
C ASP A 16 5.81 -8.39 -8.85
N PHE A 17 4.52 -8.39 -8.52
CA PHE A 17 3.67 -9.57 -8.65
C PHE A 17 3.45 -9.92 -10.13
N PRO A 18 3.68 -11.18 -10.57
CA PRO A 18 3.49 -11.59 -11.96
C PRO A 18 2.01 -11.65 -12.33
N GLY A 19 1.65 -11.20 -13.53
CA GLY A 19 0.25 -11.19 -13.98
C GLY A 19 -0.65 -10.22 -13.22
N PHE A 20 -0.07 -9.17 -12.64
CA PHE A 20 -0.78 -8.16 -11.87
C PHE A 20 -1.88 -7.45 -12.68
N ASP A 21 -3.10 -7.43 -12.11
CA ASP A 21 -4.22 -6.62 -12.55
C ASP A 21 -4.67 -5.70 -11.40
N PRO A 22 -4.51 -4.37 -11.53
CA PRO A 22 -4.86 -3.43 -10.46
C PRO A 22 -6.37 -3.37 -10.20
N ASN A 23 -7.23 -3.69 -11.19
CA ASN A 23 -8.67 -3.68 -11.01
C ASN A 23 -9.12 -4.88 -10.18
N GLN A 24 -8.55 -6.06 -10.43
CA GLN A 24 -8.83 -7.27 -9.66
C GLN A 24 -8.44 -7.10 -8.18
N ASP A 25 -7.26 -6.53 -7.90
CA ASP A 25 -6.83 -6.26 -6.53
C ASP A 25 -7.71 -5.18 -5.86
N ALA A 26 -8.13 -4.15 -6.60
CA ALA A 26 -9.05 -3.14 -6.09
C ALA A 26 -10.41 -3.75 -5.72
N GLU A 27 -10.95 -4.64 -6.55
CA GLU A 27 -12.20 -5.37 -6.29
C GLU A 27 -12.10 -6.30 -5.08
N ALA A 28 -10.99 -7.02 -4.97
CA ALA A 28 -10.72 -7.90 -3.85
C ALA A 28 -10.62 -7.11 -2.53
N LEU A 29 -9.90 -5.98 -2.52
CA LEU A 29 -9.82 -5.09 -1.36
C LEU A 29 -11.18 -4.49 -1.00
N TYR A 30 -11.96 -4.05 -1.98
CA TYR A 30 -13.31 -3.53 -1.73
C TYR A 30 -14.20 -4.59 -1.09
N THR A 31 -14.13 -5.83 -1.58
CA THR A 31 -14.90 -6.96 -1.04
C THR A 31 -14.44 -7.33 0.37
N ALA A 32 -13.13 -7.36 0.61
CA ALA A 32 -12.56 -7.67 1.92
C ALA A 32 -12.94 -6.64 3.00
N MET A 33 -13.24 -5.40 2.61
CA MET A 33 -13.69 -4.32 3.50
C MET A 33 -15.21 -4.19 3.59
N LYS A 34 -15.98 -4.99 2.84
CA LYS A 34 -17.44 -4.85 2.78
C LYS A 34 -18.13 -5.71 3.83
N GLY A 35 -18.91 -5.10 4.72
CA GLY A 35 -19.81 -5.80 5.62
C GLY A 35 -19.57 -5.46 7.09
N PHE A 36 -19.98 -6.35 8.00
CA PHE A 36 -19.71 -6.18 9.43
C PHE A 36 -18.35 -6.75 9.77
N GLY A 37 -17.34 -5.88 9.82
CA GLY A 37 -15.93 -6.25 9.95
C GLY A 37 -15.23 -6.37 8.60
N SER A 38 -13.92 -6.63 8.66
CA SER A 38 -13.03 -6.70 7.50
C SER A 38 -12.23 -8.00 7.50
N ASP A 39 -12.00 -8.57 6.33
CA ASP A 39 -11.11 -9.72 6.12
C ASP A 39 -9.65 -9.26 6.13
N LYS A 40 -9.06 -9.21 7.33
CA LYS A 40 -7.71 -8.70 7.55
C LYS A 40 -6.63 -9.55 6.88
N GLU A 41 -6.85 -10.86 6.76
CA GLU A 41 -5.89 -11.77 6.12
C GLU A 41 -5.86 -11.51 4.62
N ALA A 42 -7.03 -11.38 3.97
CA ALA A 42 -7.10 -11.01 2.56
C ALA A 42 -6.43 -9.65 2.27
N ILE A 43 -6.66 -8.65 3.12
CA ILE A 43 -6.02 -7.33 3.01
C ILE A 43 -4.50 -7.45 3.14
N LEU A 44 -4.02 -8.21 4.14
CA LEU A 44 -2.59 -8.42 4.38
C LEU A 44 -1.92 -9.13 3.20
N ASP A 45 -2.52 -10.22 2.72
CA ASP A 45 -1.98 -11.05 1.65
C ASP A 45 -1.85 -10.26 0.34
N ILE A 46 -2.90 -9.51 -0.04
CA ILE A 46 -2.86 -8.67 -1.24
C ILE A 46 -1.77 -7.61 -1.07
N ILE A 47 -1.81 -6.82 0.00
CA ILE A 47 -0.92 -5.66 0.13
C ILE A 47 0.54 -6.11 0.25
N THR A 48 0.85 -7.14 1.05
CA THR A 48 2.23 -7.59 1.27
C THR A 48 2.84 -8.35 0.10
N SER A 49 2.03 -8.83 -0.84
CA SER A 49 2.52 -9.49 -2.06
C SER A 49 2.64 -8.58 -3.28
N ARG A 50 2.21 -7.30 -3.19
CA ARG A 50 2.39 -6.30 -4.25
C ARG A 50 3.54 -5.35 -3.95
N SER A 51 4.28 -4.96 -4.99
CA SER A 51 5.29 -3.91 -4.87
C SER A 51 4.64 -2.55 -4.61
N ASN A 52 5.40 -1.58 -4.10
CA ASN A 52 4.84 -0.25 -3.82
C ASN A 52 4.29 0.42 -5.10
N ARG A 53 4.97 0.24 -6.24
CA ARG A 53 4.51 0.71 -7.55
C ARG A 53 3.12 0.14 -7.87
N GLN A 54 2.97 -1.18 -7.75
CA GLN A 54 1.69 -1.86 -7.97
C GLN A 54 0.61 -1.37 -7.00
N ARG A 55 0.92 -1.17 -5.71
CA ARG A 55 -0.03 -0.59 -4.75
C ARG A 55 -0.51 0.80 -5.15
N GLN A 56 0.35 1.64 -5.75
CA GLN A 56 -0.08 2.93 -6.28
C GLN A 56 -1.05 2.78 -7.46
N GLU A 57 -0.84 1.79 -8.32
CA GLU A 57 -1.76 1.45 -9.42
C GLU A 57 -3.10 0.95 -8.85
N VAL A 58 -3.10 0.10 -7.82
CA VAL A 58 -4.33 -0.34 -7.12
C VAL A 58 -5.08 0.85 -6.50
N CYS A 59 -4.39 1.81 -5.86
CA CYS A 59 -5.03 3.02 -5.35
C CYS A 59 -5.78 3.81 -6.44
N GLN A 60 -5.17 3.92 -7.62
CA GLN A 60 -5.77 4.63 -8.76
C GLN A 60 -6.98 3.88 -9.33
N SER A 61 -6.86 2.55 -9.50
CA SER A 61 -7.95 1.69 -9.93
C SER A 61 -9.12 1.72 -8.94
N TYR A 62 -8.84 1.59 -7.64
CA TYR A 62 -9.87 1.65 -6.59
C TYR A 62 -10.65 2.96 -6.62
N LYS A 63 -9.94 4.09 -6.76
CA LYS A 63 -10.57 5.40 -6.90
C LYS A 63 -11.42 5.51 -8.16
N SER A 64 -10.99 4.92 -9.26
CA SER A 64 -11.71 4.94 -10.53
C SER A 64 -12.96 4.05 -10.51
N LEU A 65 -12.89 2.88 -9.89
CA LEU A 65 -13.98 1.90 -9.82
C LEU A 65 -15.05 2.29 -8.79
N TYR A 66 -14.65 2.84 -7.64
CA TYR A 66 -15.55 3.06 -6.51
C TYR A 66 -15.76 4.52 -6.14
N GLY A 67 -14.97 5.45 -6.70
CA GLY A 67 -15.04 6.87 -6.34
C GLY A 67 -14.55 7.17 -4.91
N LYS A 68 -13.86 6.22 -4.27
CA LYS A 68 -13.40 6.29 -2.88
C LYS A 68 -11.88 6.31 -2.77
N ASP A 69 -11.38 6.82 -1.65
CA ASP A 69 -9.94 6.78 -1.34
C ASP A 69 -9.62 5.50 -0.58
N LEU A 70 -8.83 4.61 -1.21
CA LEU A 70 -8.47 3.31 -0.64
C LEU A 70 -7.76 3.45 0.72
N ILE A 71 -6.90 4.45 0.89
CA ILE A 71 -6.17 4.66 2.15
C ILE A 71 -7.13 5.12 3.25
N ALA A 72 -8.13 5.93 2.92
CA ALA A 72 -9.17 6.36 3.86
C ALA A 72 -10.07 5.19 4.28
N ASP A 73 -10.52 4.36 3.34
CA ASP A 73 -11.34 3.18 3.63
C ASP A 73 -10.56 2.18 4.52
N LEU A 74 -9.27 1.93 4.22
CA LEU A 74 -8.40 1.09 5.06
C LEU A 74 -8.21 1.64 6.48
N LYS A 75 -8.14 2.96 6.64
CA LYS A 75 -8.06 3.60 7.98
C LYS A 75 -9.37 3.50 8.76
N TYR A 76 -10.51 3.48 8.07
CA TYR A 76 -11.81 3.35 8.71
C TYR A 76 -12.03 1.92 9.19
N GLU A 77 -11.65 0.94 8.37
CA GLU A 77 -11.86 -0.48 8.64
C GLU A 77 -10.83 -1.12 9.58
N LEU A 78 -9.60 -0.61 9.61
CA LEU A 78 -8.51 -1.15 10.41
C LEU A 78 -8.21 -0.26 11.62
N THR A 79 -7.68 -0.85 12.68
CA THR A 79 -7.26 -0.10 13.87
C THR A 79 -5.91 -0.56 14.41
N GLY A 80 -5.27 0.32 15.17
CA GLY A 80 -4.07 0.01 15.95
C GLY A 80 -2.81 -0.23 15.10
N LYS A 81 -1.96 -1.17 15.54
CA LYS A 81 -0.67 -1.43 14.86
C LYS A 81 -0.85 -1.95 13.44
N PHE A 82 -1.90 -2.72 13.20
CA PHE A 82 -2.21 -3.27 11.89
C PHE A 82 -2.56 -2.16 10.90
N GLU A 83 -3.43 -1.22 11.29
CA GLU A 83 -3.74 -0.03 10.50
C GLU A 83 -2.47 0.76 10.15
N ARG A 84 -1.61 1.06 11.14
CA ARG A 84 -0.37 1.82 10.90
C ARG A 84 0.52 1.15 9.86
N LEU A 85 0.69 -0.18 9.95
CA LEU A 85 1.48 -0.95 9.00
C LEU A 85 0.88 -0.89 7.59
N ILE A 86 -0.41 -1.26 7.45
CA ILE A 86 -1.08 -1.34 6.14
C ILE A 86 -1.10 0.03 5.46
N VAL A 87 -1.49 1.08 6.20
CA VAL A 87 -1.53 2.45 5.68
C VAL A 87 -0.13 2.97 5.32
N GLY A 88 0.90 2.60 6.08
CA GLY A 88 2.29 2.92 5.74
C GLY A 88 2.72 2.29 4.42
N LEU A 89 2.42 1.00 4.23
CA LEU A 89 2.76 0.23 3.03
C LEU A 89 2.09 0.76 1.74
N MET A 90 0.95 1.44 1.87
CA MET A 90 0.19 2.01 0.76
C MET A 90 0.67 3.39 0.31
N ARG A 91 1.51 4.07 1.09
CA ARG A 91 2.02 5.40 0.73
C ARG A 91 3.23 5.30 -0.21
N PRO A 92 3.44 6.29 -1.09
CA PRO A 92 4.72 6.44 -1.79
C PRO A 92 5.88 6.52 -0.79
N PRO A 93 7.08 5.97 -1.09
CA PRO A 93 8.17 5.89 -0.12
C PRO A 93 8.56 7.25 0.48
N ALA A 94 8.74 8.27 -0.36
CA ALA A 94 9.08 9.62 0.09
C ALA A 94 7.99 10.24 0.99
N TYR A 95 6.72 9.93 0.75
CA TYR A 95 5.62 10.41 1.57
C TYR A 95 5.57 9.67 2.91
N CYS A 96 5.90 8.38 2.93
CA CYS A 96 6.02 7.59 4.16
C CYS A 96 7.11 8.18 5.06
N ASP A 97 8.31 8.43 4.52
CA ASP A 97 9.42 9.03 5.27
C ASP A 97 9.04 10.41 5.82
N ALA A 98 8.47 11.29 4.97
CA ALA A 98 8.03 12.61 5.38
C ALA A 98 6.97 12.55 6.50
N LYS A 99 6.08 11.54 6.47
CA LYS A 99 5.07 11.34 7.50
C LYS A 99 5.68 10.90 8.83
N GLU A 100 6.62 9.97 8.81
CA GLU A 100 7.30 9.51 10.04
C GLU A 100 8.16 10.63 10.65
N ILE A 101 8.85 11.44 9.82
CA ILE A 101 9.58 12.63 10.29
C ILE A 101 8.61 13.62 10.94
N LYS A 102 7.48 13.91 10.29
CA LYS A 102 6.46 14.81 10.84
C LYS A 102 5.95 14.30 12.19
N ASP A 103 5.65 13.01 12.29
CA ASP A 103 5.11 12.41 13.51
C ASP A 103 6.13 12.45 14.65
N ALA A 104 7.43 12.29 14.35
CA ALA A 104 8.50 12.38 15.34
C ALA A 104 8.64 13.79 15.95
N ILE A 105 8.35 14.85 15.19
CA ILE A 105 8.55 16.25 15.64
C ILE A 105 7.26 16.97 16.08
N SER A 106 6.08 16.40 15.80
CA SER A 106 4.79 17.08 16.02
C SER A 106 4.03 16.58 17.26
N GLY A 107 4.73 16.00 18.24
CA GLY A 107 4.16 15.42 19.45
C GLY A 107 4.69 16.01 20.76
N ILE A 108 4.31 15.40 21.89
CA ILE A 108 4.92 15.73 23.18
C ILE A 108 6.28 15.05 23.26
N GLY A 109 7.34 15.85 23.30
CA GLY A 109 8.74 15.40 23.38
C GLY A 109 9.40 15.16 22.01
N THR A 110 10.71 14.86 22.06
CA THR A 110 11.58 14.30 21.01
C THR A 110 12.72 13.57 21.69
#